data_AF-A0A9X6AHQ7-F1
#
_entry.id   AF-A0A9X6AHQ7-F1
#
_cell.length_a   1.000
_cell.length_b   1.000
_cell.length_c   1.000
_cell.angle_alpha   90.00
_cell.angle_beta   90.00
_cell.angle_gamma   90.00
#
_symmetry.space_group_name_H-M   'P 1'
#
loop_
_entity.id
_entity.type
_entity.pdbx_description
1 polymer ?
#
loop_
_entity_poly.entity_id
_entity_poly.type
_entity_poly.pdbx_seq_one_letter_code
_entity_poly.pdbx_strand_id
1 'polypeptide(L)'
;LAIPAVDSPPDVMITLQPMNIVSAAADLLWSQPVKDFPDLRIALSEGGTGWIPYFLERVDRTFEMHAAWTLQDFGGKLPSEVFREHFLTCFISDPMGVKLRHEIGIDNIAWECDYPHSDSMWPEAPEELMGVMERFDVSDPDINKMTHENAMRWYSFDPFTHVPREQATVGALRKRAEGHDVSIRSRSHRLIEPAEKLEAYRSRARAATGAAR
;
A
#
# COMPACT_ATOMS: atom_id res chain seq x y z
N LEU A 1 -6.67 -5.65 -20.18
CA LEU A 1 -6.23 -4.36 -19.62
C LEU A 1 -7.36 -3.35 -19.76
N ALA A 2 -7.95 -2.89 -18.66
CA ALA A 2 -8.79 -1.70 -18.71
C ALA A 2 -7.84 -0.50 -18.60
N ILE A 3 -7.56 0.14 -19.74
CA ILE A 3 -6.79 1.39 -19.75
C ILE A 3 -7.83 2.50 -19.70
N PRO A 4 -7.84 3.36 -18.65
CA PRO A 4 -8.73 4.50 -18.61
C PRO A 4 -8.59 5.36 -19.86
N ALA A 5 -9.64 6.09 -20.21
CA ALA A 5 -9.54 7.04 -21.30
C ALA A 5 -8.44 8.07 -20.97
N VAL A 6 -7.67 8.44 -21.98
CA VAL A 6 -6.58 9.44 -21.92
C VAL A 6 -7.00 10.81 -21.37
N ASP A 7 -8.28 11.14 -21.46
CA ASP A 7 -8.90 12.38 -20.97
C ASP A 7 -9.69 12.19 -19.67
N SER A 8 -9.56 11.01 -19.02
CA SER A 8 -10.14 10.77 -17.71
C SER A 8 -9.63 11.79 -16.69
N PRO A 9 -10.47 12.23 -15.74
CA PRO A 9 -10.01 13.10 -14.68
C PRO A 9 -8.93 12.39 -13.84
N PRO A 10 -7.98 13.13 -13.23
CA PRO A 10 -6.92 12.57 -12.40
C PRO A 10 -7.43 11.63 -11.29
N ASP A 11 -8.64 11.88 -10.79
CA ASP A 11 -9.35 11.08 -9.81
C ASP A 11 -9.44 9.60 -10.21
N VAL A 12 -9.56 9.29 -11.51
CA VAL A 12 -9.58 7.90 -11.99
C VAL A 12 -8.23 7.22 -11.76
N MET A 13 -7.11 7.91 -12.03
CA MET A 13 -5.79 7.34 -11.77
C MET A 13 -5.56 7.13 -10.27
N ILE A 14 -5.95 8.10 -9.44
CA ILE A 14 -5.82 8.03 -7.98
C ILE A 14 -6.70 6.91 -7.42
N THR A 15 -7.94 6.78 -7.89
CA THR A 15 -8.87 5.71 -7.45
C THR A 15 -8.35 4.32 -7.84
N LEU A 16 -7.70 4.19 -8.99
CA LEU A 16 -7.21 2.91 -9.50
C LEU A 16 -5.82 2.53 -8.98
N GLN A 17 -5.13 3.38 -8.23
CA GLN A 17 -3.77 3.12 -7.74
C GLN A 17 -3.67 1.76 -7.00
N PRO A 18 -4.56 1.44 -6.02
CA PRO A 18 -4.59 0.12 -5.39
C PRO A 18 -4.84 -1.03 -6.37
N MET A 19 -5.69 -0.80 -7.38
CA MET A 19 -6.02 -1.81 -8.39
C MET A 19 -4.87 -2.08 -9.36
N ASN A 20 -4.04 -1.07 -9.63
CA ASN A 20 -2.85 -1.23 -10.45
C ASN A 20 -1.79 -2.07 -9.74
N ILE A 21 -1.67 -1.94 -8.40
CA ILE A 21 -0.75 -2.75 -7.60
C ILE A 21 -1.12 -4.24 -7.63
N VAL A 22 -2.40 -4.59 -7.78
CA VAL A 22 -2.83 -5.99 -8.01
C VAL A 22 -2.17 -6.58 -9.25
N SER A 23 -1.99 -5.79 -10.31
CA SER A 23 -1.33 -6.25 -11.54
C SER A 23 0.14 -6.56 -11.29
N ALA A 24 0.85 -5.67 -10.57
CA ALA A 24 2.24 -5.91 -10.17
C ALA A 24 2.38 -7.13 -9.25
N ALA A 25 1.47 -7.29 -8.28
CA ALA A 25 1.43 -8.45 -7.39
C ALA A 25 1.24 -9.75 -8.17
N ALA A 26 0.32 -9.76 -9.15
CA ALA A 26 0.12 -10.91 -10.03
C ALA A 26 1.39 -11.23 -10.81
N ASP A 27 1.94 -10.26 -11.53
CA ASP A 27 3.13 -10.47 -12.36
C ASP A 27 4.29 -11.04 -11.54
N LEU A 28 4.55 -10.46 -10.36
CA LEU A 28 5.62 -10.92 -9.47
C LEU A 28 5.34 -12.31 -8.90
N LEU A 29 4.12 -12.60 -8.44
CA LEU A 29 3.78 -13.91 -7.86
C LEU A 29 3.88 -15.05 -8.89
N TRP A 30 3.46 -14.82 -10.14
CA TRP A 30 3.53 -15.83 -11.19
C TRP A 30 4.92 -15.95 -11.81
N SER A 31 5.79 -14.96 -11.61
CA SER A 31 7.14 -14.94 -12.15
C SER A 31 8.07 -16.00 -11.51
N GLN A 32 9.19 -16.25 -12.18
CA GLN A 32 10.20 -17.21 -11.70
C GLN A 32 10.95 -16.74 -10.44
N PRO A 33 11.32 -15.45 -10.24
CA PRO A 33 12.07 -15.00 -9.07
C PRO A 33 11.54 -15.44 -7.71
N VAL A 34 10.22 -15.38 -7.47
CA VAL A 34 9.65 -15.83 -6.18
C VAL A 34 9.77 -17.34 -5.95
N LYS A 35 10.03 -18.13 -7.00
CA LYS A 35 10.25 -19.58 -6.92
C LYS A 35 11.73 -19.92 -6.80
N ASP A 36 12.60 -19.16 -7.47
CA ASP A 36 14.05 -19.40 -7.49
C ASP A 36 14.75 -18.86 -6.23
N PHE A 37 14.20 -17.82 -5.61
CA PHE A 37 14.81 -17.12 -4.48
C PHE A 37 13.91 -17.21 -3.23
N PRO A 38 14.06 -18.26 -2.40
CA PRO A 38 13.17 -18.50 -1.25
C PRO A 38 13.24 -17.41 -0.18
N ASP A 39 14.32 -16.63 -0.14
CA ASP A 39 14.48 -15.52 0.81
C ASP A 39 14.09 -14.15 0.22
N LEU A 40 13.60 -14.10 -1.03
CA LEU A 40 13.17 -12.86 -1.67
C LEU A 40 12.00 -12.24 -0.90
N ARG A 41 12.08 -10.94 -0.64
CA ARG A 41 11.01 -10.19 0.03
C ARG A 41 10.58 -9.01 -0.84
N ILE A 42 9.28 -8.85 -1.01
CA ILE A 42 8.67 -7.83 -1.85
C ILE A 42 7.71 -7.02 -0.98
N ALA A 43 7.85 -5.70 -0.98
CA ALA A 43 6.90 -4.80 -0.32
C ALA A 43 6.06 -4.08 -1.38
N LEU A 44 4.74 -4.20 -1.26
CA LEU A 44 3.75 -3.49 -2.07
C LEU A 44 3.29 -2.24 -1.31
N SER A 45 4.07 -1.17 -1.46
CA SER A 45 3.81 0.14 -0.86
C SER A 45 2.71 0.89 -1.61
N GLU A 46 1.94 1.73 -0.91
CA GLU A 46 0.79 2.52 -1.38
C GLU A 46 -0.36 1.69 -1.96
N GLY A 47 -0.37 0.38 -1.69
CA GLY A 47 -1.26 -0.59 -2.35
C GLY A 47 -2.65 -0.71 -1.79
N GLY A 48 -2.86 -0.31 -0.55
CA GLY A 48 -4.01 -0.78 0.22
C GLY A 48 -3.99 -2.30 0.38
N THR A 49 -4.83 -2.83 1.26
CA THR A 49 -4.81 -4.25 1.61
C THR A 49 -6.18 -4.91 1.51
N GLY A 50 -7.27 -4.15 1.40
CA GLY A 50 -8.64 -4.66 1.34
C GLY A 50 -8.95 -5.56 0.13
N TRP A 51 -8.17 -5.48 -0.95
CA TRP A 51 -8.32 -6.33 -2.14
C TRP A 51 -7.63 -7.70 -2.01
N ILE A 52 -6.70 -7.86 -1.06
CA ILE A 52 -5.83 -9.03 -0.95
C ILE A 52 -6.62 -10.33 -0.75
N PRO A 53 -7.65 -10.42 0.12
CA PRO A 53 -8.35 -11.69 0.32
C PRO A 53 -8.96 -12.25 -0.97
N TYR A 54 -9.59 -11.37 -1.76
CA TYR A 54 -10.12 -11.75 -3.07
C TYR A 54 -9.01 -12.16 -4.05
N PHE A 55 -7.88 -11.46 -4.03
CA PHE A 55 -6.75 -11.82 -4.88
C PHE A 55 -6.18 -13.20 -4.53
N LEU A 56 -6.02 -13.51 -3.25
CA LEU A 56 -5.53 -14.81 -2.78
C LEU A 56 -6.44 -15.95 -3.24
N GLU A 57 -7.76 -15.82 -3.08
CA GLU A 57 -8.72 -16.77 -3.65
C GLU A 57 -8.58 -16.88 -5.17
N ARG A 58 -8.42 -15.75 -5.86
CA ARG A 58 -8.36 -15.70 -7.31
C ARG A 58 -7.11 -16.37 -7.87
N VAL A 59 -5.95 -16.22 -7.24
CA VAL A 59 -4.69 -16.84 -7.70
C VAL A 59 -4.70 -18.34 -7.48
N ASP A 60 -5.23 -18.81 -6.35
CA ASP A 60 -5.38 -20.24 -6.07
C ASP A 60 -6.35 -20.89 -7.05
N ARG A 61 -7.49 -20.26 -7.32
CA ARG A 61 -8.44 -20.73 -8.32
C ARG A 61 -7.84 -20.74 -9.74
N THR A 62 -7.02 -19.75 -10.07
CA THR A 62 -6.30 -19.70 -11.36
C THR A 62 -5.32 -20.87 -11.47
N PHE A 63 -4.58 -21.16 -10.41
CA PHE A 63 -3.65 -22.27 -10.35
C PHE A 63 -4.37 -23.60 -10.53
N GLU A 64 -5.42 -23.86 -9.75
CA GLU A 64 -6.24 -25.08 -9.84
C GLU A 64 -6.75 -25.34 -11.27
N MET A 65 -7.23 -24.29 -11.94
CA MET A 65 -7.86 -24.40 -13.25
C MET A 65 -6.88 -24.48 -14.43
N HIS A 66 -5.66 -23.95 -14.26
CA HIS A 66 -4.81 -23.64 -15.41
C HIS A 66 -3.36 -24.13 -15.29
N ALA A 67 -2.87 -24.48 -14.09
CA ALA A 67 -1.47 -24.86 -13.87
C ALA A 67 -0.97 -25.96 -14.81
N ALA A 68 -1.83 -26.93 -15.14
CA ALA A 68 -1.47 -28.04 -16.03
C ALA A 68 -1.05 -27.59 -17.45
N TRP A 69 -1.67 -26.54 -18.01
CA TRP A 69 -1.35 -26.05 -19.36
C TRP A 69 -0.48 -24.79 -19.35
N THR A 70 -0.53 -24.00 -18.27
CA THR A 70 0.38 -22.85 -18.08
C THR A 70 1.75 -23.27 -17.55
N LEU A 71 1.93 -24.57 -17.23
CA LEU A 71 3.16 -25.17 -16.69
C LEU A 71 3.65 -24.45 -15.43
N GLN A 72 2.72 -23.92 -14.63
CA GLN A 72 3.04 -23.27 -13.38
C GLN A 72 3.28 -24.33 -12.30
N ASP A 73 4.35 -24.17 -11.55
CA ASP A 73 4.71 -25.01 -10.40
C ASP A 73 5.15 -24.13 -9.24
N PHE A 74 4.59 -24.40 -8.06
CA PHE A 74 4.89 -23.74 -6.80
C PHE A 74 5.44 -24.74 -5.75
N GLY A 75 5.98 -25.88 -6.19
CA GLY A 75 6.67 -26.83 -5.33
C GLY A 75 5.76 -27.51 -4.31
N GLY A 76 4.50 -27.74 -4.69
CA GLY A 76 3.49 -28.35 -3.83
C GLY A 76 2.73 -27.37 -2.91
N LYS A 77 3.03 -26.07 -2.98
CA LYS A 77 2.27 -25.00 -2.30
C LYS A 77 1.21 -24.41 -3.22
N LEU A 78 0.21 -23.77 -2.63
CA LEU A 78 -0.70 -22.86 -3.32
C LEU A 78 -0.01 -21.51 -3.57
N PRO A 79 -0.35 -20.79 -4.65
CA PRO A 79 0.15 -19.44 -4.87
C PRO A 79 -0.14 -18.48 -3.70
N SER A 80 -1.27 -18.62 -3.01
CA SER A 80 -1.57 -17.79 -1.83
C SER A 80 -0.67 -18.08 -0.63
N GLU A 81 -0.14 -19.29 -0.48
CA GLU A 81 0.86 -19.63 0.53
C GLU A 81 2.19 -18.96 0.19
N VAL A 82 2.60 -19.05 -1.07
CA VAL A 82 3.82 -18.39 -1.59
C VAL A 82 3.70 -16.87 -1.46
N PHE A 83 2.52 -16.30 -1.71
CA PHE A 83 2.28 -14.87 -1.51
C PHE A 83 2.54 -14.46 -0.05
N ARG A 84 2.05 -15.24 0.93
CA ARG A 84 2.25 -14.95 2.36
C ARG A 84 3.71 -15.10 2.81
N GLU A 85 4.53 -15.85 2.08
CA GLU A 85 5.96 -15.97 2.36
C GLU A 85 6.77 -14.77 1.82
N HIS A 86 6.35 -14.22 0.67
CA HIS A 86 7.19 -13.29 -0.10
C HIS A 86 6.70 -11.83 -0.11
N PHE A 87 5.45 -11.56 0.25
CA PHE A 87 4.86 -10.22 0.13
C PHE A 87 4.49 -9.56 1.47
N LEU A 88 5.01 -8.34 1.68
CA LEU A 88 4.49 -7.36 2.63
C LEU A 88 3.57 -6.42 1.87
N THR A 89 2.42 -6.10 2.44
CA THR A 89 1.43 -5.21 1.85
C THR A 89 1.26 -3.99 2.75
N CYS A 90 1.18 -2.81 2.14
CA CYS A 90 1.10 -1.57 2.89
C CYS A 90 -0.24 -0.85 2.69
N PHE A 91 -0.64 -0.07 3.70
CA PHE A 91 -1.80 0.81 3.61
C PHE A 91 -1.54 2.14 4.33
N ILE A 92 -2.15 3.20 3.79
CA ILE A 92 -2.23 4.53 4.42
C ILE A 92 -3.55 4.63 5.19
N SER A 93 -4.67 4.68 4.46
CA SER A 93 -6.04 4.66 4.97
C SER A 93 -6.80 3.51 4.31
N ASP A 94 -7.08 2.45 5.06
CA ASP A 94 -7.85 1.32 4.54
C ASP A 94 -8.67 0.62 5.63
N PRO A 95 -9.84 1.18 6.01
CA PRO A 95 -10.73 0.54 6.97
C PRO A 95 -11.13 -0.89 6.56
N MET A 96 -11.23 -1.19 5.27
CA MET A 96 -11.57 -2.54 4.82
C MET A 96 -10.40 -3.50 5.01
N GLY A 97 -9.18 -3.06 4.70
CA GLY A 97 -7.94 -3.77 5.00
C GLY A 97 -7.80 -4.11 6.48
N VAL A 98 -8.01 -3.14 7.38
CA VAL A 98 -7.98 -3.37 8.84
C VAL A 98 -9.06 -4.36 9.29
N LYS A 99 -10.27 -4.27 8.73
CA LYS A 99 -11.35 -5.23 9.01
C LYS A 99 -10.97 -6.66 8.59
N LEU A 100 -10.29 -6.80 7.45
CA LEU A 100 -9.94 -8.10 6.85
C LEU A 100 -8.53 -8.59 7.23
N ARG A 101 -7.86 -7.94 8.19
CA ARG A 101 -6.44 -8.16 8.56
C ARG A 101 -6.03 -9.63 8.71
N HIS A 102 -6.90 -10.49 9.26
CA HIS A 102 -6.59 -11.90 9.45
C HIS A 102 -6.72 -12.73 8.16
N GLU A 103 -7.63 -12.37 7.26
CA GLU A 103 -7.78 -13.02 5.95
C GLU A 103 -6.60 -12.67 5.03
N ILE A 104 -6.14 -11.42 5.12
CA ILE A 104 -4.94 -10.92 4.45
C ILE A 104 -3.70 -11.67 4.94
N GLY A 105 -3.62 -11.90 6.25
CA GLY A 105 -2.45 -12.40 6.96
C GLY A 105 -1.84 -11.28 7.79
N ILE A 106 -2.04 -11.33 9.10
CA ILE A 106 -1.64 -10.25 10.01
C ILE A 106 -0.13 -9.98 10.00
N ASP A 107 0.68 -10.97 9.62
CA ASP A 107 2.14 -10.88 9.51
C ASP A 107 2.61 -10.32 8.14
N ASN A 108 1.68 -10.02 7.24
CA ASN A 108 1.92 -9.50 5.88
C ASN A 108 1.44 -8.05 5.71
N ILE A 109 1.11 -7.35 6.80
CA ILE A 109 0.58 -5.99 6.75
C ILE A 109 1.55 -5.01 7.42
N ALA A 110 1.82 -3.89 6.76
CA ALA A 110 2.48 -2.73 7.37
C ALA A 110 1.64 -1.47 7.14
N TRP A 111 1.46 -0.66 8.17
CA TRP A 111 0.95 0.69 8.02
C TRP A 111 2.07 1.62 7.53
N GLU A 112 1.73 2.56 6.65
CA GLU A 112 2.63 3.62 6.22
C GLU A 112 1.94 4.98 6.26
N CYS A 113 2.70 6.02 6.60
CA CYS A 113 2.16 7.38 6.72
C CYS A 113 2.07 8.09 5.37
N ASP A 114 2.94 7.73 4.42
CA ASP A 114 3.12 8.38 3.11
C ASP A 114 3.36 9.90 3.16
N TYR A 115 4.00 10.37 4.22
CA TYR A 115 4.41 11.77 4.32
C TYR A 115 5.43 12.12 3.22
N PRO A 116 5.29 13.27 2.51
CA PRO A 116 4.37 14.38 2.75
C PRO A 116 3.24 14.47 1.69
N HIS A 117 2.78 13.35 1.15
CA HIS A 117 1.75 13.38 0.11
C HIS A 117 0.42 13.91 0.61
N SER A 118 -0.43 14.39 -0.31
CA SER A 118 -1.70 15.03 0.03
C SER A 118 -2.76 14.08 0.60
N ASP A 119 -2.58 12.79 0.37
CA ASP A 119 -3.38 11.66 0.85
C ASP A 119 -2.78 10.98 2.08
N SER A 120 -1.64 11.48 2.58
CA SER A 120 -1.17 11.16 3.93
C SER A 120 -2.11 11.72 4.99
N MET A 121 -2.05 11.14 6.19
CA MET A 121 -2.81 11.60 7.36
C MET A 121 -2.02 12.63 8.21
N TRP A 122 -0.93 13.19 7.69
CA TRP A 122 -0.13 14.15 8.46
C TRP A 122 -0.94 15.43 8.78
N PRO A 123 -0.89 15.97 10.03
CA PRO A 123 -0.10 15.54 11.19
C PRO A 123 -0.83 14.63 12.19
N GLU A 124 -2.07 14.23 11.88
CA GLU A 124 -2.99 13.49 12.76
C GLU A 124 -2.98 11.97 12.49
N ALA A 125 -1.95 11.49 11.80
CA ALA A 125 -1.82 10.11 11.36
C ALA A 125 -2.01 9.06 12.47
N PRO A 126 -1.45 9.24 13.69
CA PRO A 126 -1.71 8.32 14.77
C PRO A 126 -3.18 8.28 15.21
N GLU A 127 -3.87 9.42 15.26
CA GLU A 127 -5.28 9.51 15.66
C GLU A 127 -6.20 8.87 14.63
N GLU A 128 -5.99 9.17 13.35
CA GLU A 128 -6.79 8.58 12.27
C GLU A 128 -6.61 7.07 12.22
N LEU A 129 -5.37 6.58 12.32
CA LEU A 129 -5.09 5.15 12.40
C LEU A 129 -5.77 4.51 13.61
N MET A 130 -5.62 5.12 14.79
CA MET A 130 -6.20 4.59 16.03
C MET A 130 -7.73 4.53 15.96
N GLY A 131 -8.38 5.54 15.38
CA GLY A 131 -9.83 5.53 15.18
C GLY A 131 -10.32 4.35 14.33
N VAL A 132 -9.54 3.91 13.34
CA VAL A 132 -9.86 2.70 12.55
C VAL A 132 -9.60 1.42 13.35
N MET A 133 -8.50 1.37 14.11
CA MET A 133 -8.17 0.22 14.96
C MET A 133 -9.23 -0.01 16.04
N GLU A 134 -9.71 1.05 16.70
CA GLU A 134 -10.81 1.00 17.67
C GLU A 134 -12.11 0.55 17.02
N ARG A 135 -12.43 1.09 15.83
CA ARG A 135 -13.66 0.73 15.09
C ARG A 135 -13.80 -0.77 14.81
N PHE A 136 -12.69 -1.49 14.67
CA PHE A 136 -12.68 -2.92 14.35
C PHE A 136 -12.10 -3.79 15.47
N ASP A 137 -12.08 -3.27 16.71
CA ASP A 137 -11.64 -3.96 17.91
C ASP A 137 -10.28 -4.66 17.71
N VAL A 138 -9.32 -3.96 17.09
CA VAL A 138 -8.00 -4.51 16.82
C VAL A 138 -7.23 -4.61 18.13
N SER A 139 -6.69 -5.79 18.42
CA SER A 139 -5.94 -6.05 19.65
C SER A 139 -4.58 -5.36 19.65
N ASP A 140 -4.04 -5.00 20.81
CA ASP A 140 -2.69 -4.41 20.92
C ASP A 140 -1.59 -5.23 20.21
N PRO A 141 -1.57 -6.58 20.28
CA PRO A 141 -0.61 -7.37 19.51
C PRO A 141 -0.75 -7.21 17.99
N ASP A 142 -1.98 -7.14 17.47
CA ASP A 142 -2.21 -6.93 16.04
C ASP A 142 -1.83 -5.51 15.61
N ILE A 143 -2.13 -4.50 16.46
CA ILE A 143 -1.67 -3.12 16.26
C ILE A 143 -0.15 -3.09 16.20
N ASN A 144 0.55 -3.77 17.11
CA ASN A 144 2.02 -3.81 17.10
C ASN A 144 2.56 -4.43 15.81
N LYS A 145 1.99 -5.56 15.37
CA LYS A 145 2.32 -6.20 14.09
C LYS A 145 2.19 -5.24 12.92
N MET A 146 1.00 -4.66 12.77
CA MET A 146 0.69 -3.78 11.63
C MET A 146 1.48 -2.46 11.66
N THR A 147 1.78 -1.91 12.84
CA THR A 147 2.41 -0.58 12.96
C THR A 147 3.93 -0.62 12.91
N HIS A 148 4.58 -1.66 13.45
CA HIS A 148 6.04 -1.67 13.53
C HIS A 148 6.69 -3.06 13.50
N GLU A 149 6.14 -4.09 14.14
CA GLU A 149 6.86 -5.37 14.27
C GLU A 149 7.04 -6.08 12.92
N ASN A 150 6.04 -6.01 12.03
CA ASN A 150 6.18 -6.56 10.69
C ASN A 150 7.25 -5.79 9.91
N ALA A 151 7.21 -4.45 9.89
CA ALA A 151 8.23 -3.64 9.23
C ALA A 151 9.64 -3.95 9.76
N MET A 152 9.80 -4.06 11.09
CA MET A 152 11.07 -4.42 11.73
C MET A 152 11.59 -5.78 11.24
N ARG A 153 10.72 -6.80 11.20
CA ARG A 153 11.06 -8.15 10.71
C ARG A 153 11.41 -8.15 9.23
N TRP A 154 10.62 -7.48 8.41
CA TRP A 154 10.75 -7.49 6.95
C TRP A 154 12.00 -6.74 6.48
N TYR A 155 12.26 -5.57 7.06
CA TYR A 155 13.41 -4.72 6.72
C TYR A 155 14.67 -5.02 7.55
N SER A 156 14.60 -5.97 8.49
CA SER A 156 15.71 -6.32 9.38
C SER A 156 16.27 -5.09 10.12
N PHE A 157 15.37 -4.22 10.57
CA PHE A 157 15.71 -2.94 11.17
C PHE A 157 15.03 -2.78 12.53
N ASP A 158 15.82 -2.50 13.56
CA ASP A 158 15.31 -2.19 14.90
C ASP A 158 15.40 -0.68 15.20
N PRO A 159 14.28 0.06 15.09
CA PRO A 159 14.28 1.50 15.35
C PRO A 159 14.60 1.82 16.82
N PHE A 160 14.40 0.88 17.75
CA PHE A 160 14.58 1.12 19.18
C PHE A 160 16.04 1.18 19.61
N THR A 161 16.96 0.74 18.74
CA THR A 161 18.41 0.97 18.90
C THR A 161 18.78 2.45 18.71
N HIS A 162 17.94 3.23 18.02
CA HIS A 162 18.16 4.64 17.73
C HIS A 162 17.26 5.57 18.55
N VAL A 163 16.01 5.18 18.77
CA VAL A 163 15.05 5.91 19.60
C VAL A 163 14.45 4.95 20.62
N PRO A 164 14.81 5.05 21.92
CA PRO A 164 14.28 4.16 22.94
C PRO A 164 12.75 4.09 22.91
N ARG A 165 12.17 2.92 23.19
CA ARG A 165 10.73 2.67 23.00
C ARG A 165 9.86 3.67 23.76
N GLU A 166 10.25 4.05 24.97
CA GLU A 166 9.57 5.06 25.78
C GLU A 166 9.59 6.47 25.15
N GLN A 167 10.58 6.75 24.30
CA GLN A 167 10.72 8.01 23.55
C GLN A 167 10.13 7.94 22.14
N ALA A 168 9.72 6.75 21.68
CA ALA A 168 9.11 6.51 20.37
C ALA A 168 7.57 6.54 20.40
N THR A 169 6.97 6.86 21.55
CA THR A 169 5.51 7.02 21.67
C THR A 169 5.03 8.29 20.96
N VAL A 170 3.77 8.30 20.52
CA VAL A 170 3.14 9.49 19.92
C VAL A 170 3.31 10.72 20.80
N GLY A 171 3.05 10.58 22.12
CA GLY A 171 3.21 11.68 23.08
C GLY A 171 4.65 12.18 23.21
N ALA A 172 5.64 11.28 23.27
CA ALA A 172 7.04 11.66 23.35
C ALA A 172 7.52 12.35 22.05
N LEU A 173 7.11 11.84 20.88
CA LEU A 173 7.45 12.43 19.59
C LEU A 173 6.80 13.81 19.38
N ARG A 174 5.55 13.99 19.83
CA ARG A 174 4.89 15.31 19.83
C ARG A 174 5.59 16.31 20.72
N LYS A 175 5.98 15.90 21.93
CA LYS A 175 6.76 16.76 22.83
C LYS A 175 8.08 17.19 22.19
N ARG A 176 8.75 16.31 21.46
CA ARG A 176 9.97 16.64 20.71
C ARG A 176 9.73 17.61 19.55
N ALA A 177 8.52 17.65 19.00
CA ALA A 177 8.14 18.57 17.94
C ALA A 177 7.69 19.95 18.46
N GLU A 178 7.59 20.15 19.78
CA GLU A 178 7.27 21.46 20.35
C GLU A 178 8.24 22.54 19.86
N GLY A 179 7.70 23.69 19.44
CA GLY A 179 8.48 24.79 18.87
C GLY A 179 8.83 24.63 17.38
N HIS A 180 8.48 23.50 16.74
CA HIS A 180 8.57 23.31 15.30
C HIS A 180 7.21 23.56 14.62
N ASP A 181 7.26 24.13 13.40
CA ASP A 181 6.07 24.30 12.57
C ASP A 181 5.71 22.98 11.88
N VAL A 182 4.61 22.39 12.32
CA VAL A 182 4.04 21.15 11.78
C VAL A 182 2.80 21.39 10.91
N SER A 183 2.49 22.66 10.58
CA SER A 183 1.32 23.01 9.77
C SER A 183 1.39 22.40 8.37
N ILE A 184 0.23 22.01 7.85
CA ILE A 184 0.10 21.59 6.45
C ILE A 184 0.44 22.78 5.57
N ARG A 185 1.39 22.59 4.65
CA ARG A 185 1.83 23.62 3.71
C ARG A 185 1.87 23.07 2.29
N SER A 186 1.32 23.83 1.35
CA SER A 186 1.53 23.56 -0.07
C SER A 186 3.00 23.74 -0.43
N ARG A 187 3.57 22.78 -1.16
CA ARG A 187 4.90 22.91 -1.78
C ARG A 187 4.94 23.94 -2.90
N SER A 188 3.78 24.26 -3.49
CA SER A 188 3.65 25.29 -4.53
C SER A 188 2.87 26.49 -4.02
N HIS A 189 3.48 27.67 -4.10
CA HIS A 189 2.79 28.94 -3.85
C HIS A 189 2.19 29.56 -5.12
N ARG A 190 2.33 28.88 -6.27
CA ARG A 190 1.67 29.30 -7.51
C ARG A 190 0.18 28.98 -7.40
N LEU A 191 -0.63 30.03 -7.32
CA LEU A 191 -2.06 29.94 -7.54
C LEU A 191 -2.29 29.72 -9.04
N ILE A 192 -2.88 28.59 -9.38
CA ILE A 192 -3.30 28.26 -10.74
C ILE A 192 -4.82 28.35 -10.73
N GLU A 193 -5.36 29.24 -11.56
CA GLU A 193 -6.81 29.36 -11.70
C GLU A 193 -7.41 28.01 -12.12
N PRO A 194 -8.58 27.59 -11.60
CA PRO A 194 -9.18 26.31 -11.94
C PRO A 194 -9.31 26.09 -13.46
N ALA A 195 -9.60 27.15 -14.22
CA ALA A 195 -9.68 27.13 -15.67
C ALA A 195 -8.32 26.80 -16.33
N GLU A 196 -7.22 27.39 -15.84
CA GLU A 196 -5.87 27.10 -16.32
C GLU A 196 -5.47 25.65 -16.00
N LYS A 197 -5.77 25.18 -14.78
CA LYS A 197 -5.49 23.80 -14.36
C LYS A 197 -6.25 22.78 -15.21
N LEU A 198 -7.53 23.04 -15.46
CA LEU A 198 -8.37 22.18 -16.30
C LEU A 198 -7.91 22.19 -17.75
N GLU A 199 -7.54 23.35 -18.29
CA GLU A 199 -7.03 23.43 -19.67
C GLU A 199 -5.68 22.72 -19.82
N ALA A 200 -4.81 22.76 -18.80
CA ALA A 200 -3.59 21.98 -18.78
C ALA A 200 -3.87 20.46 -18.86
N TYR A 201 -4.86 19.95 -18.12
CA TYR A 201 -5.27 18.54 -18.23
C TYR A 201 -5.80 18.21 -19.63
N ARG A 202 -6.69 19.04 -20.18
CA ARG A 202 -7.25 18.85 -21.53
C ARG A 202 -6.16 18.88 -22.60
N SER A 203 -5.20 19.79 -22.46
CA SER A 203 -4.07 19.91 -23.39
C SER A 203 -3.18 18.66 -23.38
N ARG A 204 -2.89 18.12 -22.19
CA ARG A 204 -2.15 16.84 -22.07
C ARG A 204 -2.93 15.68 -22.70
N ALA A 205 -4.24 15.60 -22.47
CA ALA A 205 -5.08 14.57 -23.07
C ALA A 205 -5.12 14.66 -24.61
N ARG A 206 -5.22 15.88 -25.16
CA ARG A 206 -5.13 16.12 -26.61
C ARG A 206 -3.76 15.78 -27.18
N ALA A 207 -2.67 16.06 -26.47
CA ALA A 207 -1.33 15.68 -26.90
C ALA A 207 -1.14 14.16 -26.94
N ALA A 208 -1.63 13.46 -25.90
CA ALA A 208 -1.57 12.00 -25.82
C ALA A 208 -2.39 11.30 -26.93
N THR A 209 -3.49 11.91 -27.39
CA THR A 209 -4.35 11.36 -28.46
C THR A 209 -3.95 11.80 -29.86
N GLY A 210 -3.42 13.03 -30.00
CA GLY A 210 -2.97 13.58 -31.28
C GLY A 210 -1.70 12.92 -31.81
N ALA A 211 -0.84 12.40 -30.93
CA ALA A 211 0.36 11.65 -31.29
C ALA A 211 0.07 10.20 -31.78
N ALA A 212 -1.19 9.76 -31.73
CA ALA A 212 -1.62 8.42 -32.15
C ALA A 212 -2.18 8.38 -33.59
N ARG A 213 -1.86 9.38 -34.43
CA ARG A 213 -2.23 9.44 -35.85
C ARG A 213 -1.01 9.46 -36.75
#